data_AF-A0A952N087-F1
#
_entry.id   AF-A0A952N087-F1
#
_cell.length_a   1.000
_cell.length_b   1.000
_cell.length_c   1.000
_cell.angle_alpha   90.00
_cell.angle_beta   90.00
_cell.angle_gamma   90.00
#
_symmetry.space_group_name_H-M   'P 1'
#
loop_
_entity.id
_entity.type
_entity.pdbx_description
1 polymer ?
#
loop_
_entity_poly.entity_id
_entity_poly.type
_entity_poly.pdbx_seq_one_letter_code
_entity_poly.pdbx_strand_id
1 'polypeptide(L)'
;MKTYLIILTLLMTTMSFGQMNDADRILKQKRVIEEQIQLNQKDLIVFVKIKEESEPQRITNENWPENVESTYNILKNNSGQVIYFAEFLKREHSEGVFEIKHFFDDKEQTLVIEIRLSFFSDDCGKGPITETLTDLYLNNFKRHGTLRQLRDDKNNPINGSICSNPTKWPIDKKGTVQELMTLKKIKT
;
A
#
# COMPACT_ATOMS: atom_id res chain seq x y z
N MET A 1 -10.56 48.16 -58.66
CA MET A 1 -10.25 46.73 -58.44
C MET A 1 -9.52 46.64 -57.11
N LYS A 2 -10.21 46.21 -56.03
CA LYS A 2 -9.66 46.16 -54.67
C LYS A 2 -9.38 44.71 -54.29
N THR A 3 -8.13 44.39 -54.02
CA THR A 3 -7.66 43.08 -53.56
C THR A 3 -7.86 43.00 -52.04
N TYR A 4 -8.56 41.98 -51.55
CA TYR A 4 -8.62 41.65 -50.13
C TYR A 4 -7.78 40.40 -49.86
N LEU A 5 -6.70 40.58 -49.09
CA LEU A 5 -5.86 39.51 -48.58
C LEU A 5 -6.45 39.08 -47.21
N ILE A 6 -7.04 37.89 -47.14
CA ILE A 6 -7.51 37.32 -45.87
C ILE A 6 -6.35 36.50 -45.30
N ILE A 7 -5.70 37.02 -44.26
CA ILE A 7 -4.72 36.28 -43.47
C ILE A 7 -5.49 35.49 -42.41
N LEU A 8 -5.53 34.17 -42.57
CA LEU A 8 -6.09 33.23 -41.60
C LEU A 8 -5.00 32.89 -40.57
N THR A 9 -4.97 33.60 -39.44
CA THR A 9 -4.10 33.26 -38.31
C THR A 9 -4.68 32.10 -37.52
N LEU A 10 -4.11 30.91 -37.72
CA LEU A 10 -4.38 29.72 -36.93
C LEU A 10 -3.76 29.90 -35.53
N LEU A 11 -4.56 30.31 -34.54
CA LEU A 11 -4.18 30.29 -33.13
C LEU A 11 -4.10 28.82 -32.68
N MET A 12 -2.91 28.23 -32.72
CA MET A 12 -2.62 27.02 -31.95
C MET A 12 -2.57 27.39 -30.47
N THR A 13 -3.70 27.28 -29.79
CA THR A 13 -3.72 27.21 -28.32
C THR A 13 -3.14 25.86 -27.92
N THR A 14 -1.86 25.84 -27.56
CA THR A 14 -1.28 24.70 -26.85
C THR A 14 -1.99 24.60 -25.51
N MET A 15 -2.89 23.63 -25.36
CA MET A 15 -3.36 23.23 -24.03
C MET A 15 -2.14 22.74 -23.26
N SER A 16 -1.67 23.55 -22.32
CA SER A 16 -0.73 23.12 -21.30
C SER A 16 -1.42 22.06 -20.46
N PHE A 17 -1.32 20.79 -20.87
CA PHE A 17 -1.57 19.65 -20.01
C PHE A 17 -0.64 19.80 -18.80
N GLY A 18 -1.18 20.22 -17.67
CA GLY A 18 -0.43 20.25 -16.42
C GLY A 18 0.12 18.86 -16.15
N GLN A 19 1.44 18.71 -16.19
CA GLN A 19 2.10 17.46 -15.83
C GLN A 19 1.74 17.13 -14.39
N MET A 20 0.94 16.07 -14.20
CA MET A 20 0.69 15.52 -12.87
C MET A 20 2.03 14.99 -12.34
N ASN A 21 2.40 15.41 -11.12
CA ASN A 21 3.60 14.92 -10.45
C ASN A 21 3.52 13.39 -10.28
N ASP A 22 4.65 12.69 -10.37
CA ASP A 22 4.74 11.24 -10.16
C ASP A 22 4.13 10.80 -8.83
N ALA A 23 4.34 11.55 -7.75
CA ALA A 23 3.73 11.25 -6.46
C ALA A 23 2.19 11.24 -6.52
N ASP A 24 1.60 12.26 -7.17
CA ASP A 24 0.14 12.37 -7.30
C ASP A 24 -0.41 11.24 -8.16
N ARG A 25 0.31 10.85 -9.22
CA ARG A 25 -0.05 9.69 -10.06
C ARG A 25 -0.08 8.40 -9.25
N ILE A 26 0.96 8.13 -8.48
CA ILE A 26 1.07 6.91 -7.65
C ILE A 26 -0.03 6.88 -6.59
N LEU A 27 -0.25 7.99 -5.89
CA LEU A 27 -1.29 8.09 -4.86
C LEU A 27 -2.70 7.95 -5.43
N LYS A 28 -2.94 8.46 -6.63
CA LYS A 28 -4.20 8.26 -7.34
C LYS A 28 -4.43 6.79 -7.69
N GLN A 29 -3.40 6.09 -8.17
CA GLN A 29 -3.49 4.65 -8.46
C GLN A 29 -3.76 3.84 -7.18
N LYS A 30 -3.05 4.15 -6.09
CA LYS A 30 -3.31 3.55 -4.75
C LYS A 30 -4.78 3.69 -4.36
N ARG A 31 -5.35 4.90 -4.48
CA ARG A 31 -6.76 5.17 -4.11
C ARG A 31 -7.73 4.32 -4.92
N VAL A 32 -7.51 4.19 -6.23
CA VAL A 32 -8.35 3.33 -7.08
C VAL A 32 -8.30 1.87 -6.61
N ILE A 33 -7.13 1.36 -6.21
CA ILE A 33 -6.99 0.01 -5.67
C ILE A 33 -7.70 -0.09 -4.30
N GLU A 34 -7.58 0.91 -3.43
CA GLU A 34 -8.30 0.95 -2.14
C GLU A 34 -9.82 0.91 -2.32
N GLU A 35 -10.36 1.65 -3.30
CA GLU A 35 -11.77 1.60 -3.67
C GLU A 35 -12.16 0.19 -4.16
N GLN A 36 -11.31 -0.46 -4.96
CA GLN A 36 -11.56 -1.85 -5.40
C GLN A 36 -11.53 -2.85 -4.24
N ILE A 37 -10.66 -2.67 -3.25
CA ILE A 37 -10.64 -3.51 -2.04
C ILE A 37 -11.96 -3.36 -1.26
N GLN A 38 -12.47 -2.14 -1.13
CA GLN A 38 -13.74 -1.89 -0.42
C GLN A 38 -14.93 -2.50 -1.15
N LEU A 39 -14.98 -2.42 -2.47
CA LEU A 39 -16.08 -2.95 -3.27
C LEU A 39 -16.05 -4.48 -3.40
N ASN A 40 -14.86 -5.08 -3.36
CA ASN A 40 -14.64 -6.50 -3.65
C ASN A 40 -14.09 -7.28 -2.45
N GLN A 41 -14.50 -6.93 -1.22
CA GLN A 41 -14.01 -7.60 0.00
C GLN A 41 -14.21 -9.12 -0.03
N LYS A 42 -15.31 -9.60 -0.61
CA LYS A 42 -15.63 -11.02 -0.76
C LYS A 42 -14.74 -11.76 -1.76
N ASP A 43 -14.06 -11.02 -2.65
CA ASP A 43 -13.18 -11.56 -3.68
C ASP A 43 -11.72 -11.61 -3.21
N LEU A 44 -11.45 -11.18 -1.96
CA LEU A 44 -10.14 -11.32 -1.34
C LEU A 44 -9.80 -12.80 -1.18
N ILE A 45 -8.64 -13.18 -1.71
CA ILE A 45 -8.04 -14.48 -1.46
C ILE A 45 -7.28 -14.37 -0.15
N VAL A 46 -7.66 -15.17 0.84
CA VAL A 46 -7.07 -15.15 2.17
C VAL A 46 -6.20 -16.37 2.37
N PHE A 47 -4.97 -16.16 2.83
CA PHE A 47 -4.08 -17.20 3.33
C PHE A 47 -3.74 -16.93 4.79
N VAL A 48 -3.41 -17.99 5.53
CA VAL A 48 -2.90 -17.87 6.89
C VAL A 48 -1.62 -18.66 7.05
N LYS A 49 -0.68 -18.07 7.78
CA LYS A 49 0.51 -18.74 8.28
C LYS A 49 0.20 -19.29 9.66
N ILE A 50 0.22 -20.61 9.84
CA ILE A 50 0.15 -21.23 11.16
C ILE A 50 1.56 -21.29 11.76
N LYS A 51 1.63 -21.11 13.08
CA LYS A 51 2.86 -21.31 13.87
C LYS A 51 3.46 -22.69 13.57
N GLU A 52 4.78 -22.77 13.41
CA GLU A 52 5.55 -24.01 13.15
C GLU A 52 5.33 -24.67 11.77
N GLU A 53 4.26 -24.33 11.05
CA GLU A 53 4.14 -24.75 9.64
C GLU A 53 5.12 -23.97 8.77
N SER A 54 5.47 -24.50 7.59
CA SER A 54 6.47 -23.88 6.71
C SER A 54 5.86 -23.08 5.56
N GLU A 55 4.65 -23.42 5.13
CA GLU A 55 3.90 -22.79 4.02
C GLU A 55 2.56 -22.23 4.53
N PRO A 56 2.09 -21.07 4.03
CA PRO A 56 0.74 -20.60 4.32
C PRO A 56 -0.33 -21.47 3.65
N GLN A 57 -1.47 -21.62 4.32
CA GLN A 57 -2.64 -22.32 3.78
C GLN A 57 -3.73 -21.34 3.38
N ARG A 58 -4.46 -21.65 2.30
CA ARG A 58 -5.58 -20.84 1.84
C ARG A 58 -6.79 -21.08 2.74
N ILE A 59 -7.45 -20.01 3.18
CA ILE A 59 -8.73 -20.10 3.87
C ILE A 59 -9.84 -20.35 2.84
N THR A 60 -10.65 -21.38 3.09
CA THR A 60 -11.82 -21.73 2.31
C THR A 60 -13.00 -21.93 3.24
N ASN A 61 -14.18 -21.43 2.85
CA ASN A 61 -15.43 -21.57 3.62
C ASN A 61 -15.33 -21.09 5.08
N GLU A 62 -14.56 -20.02 5.32
CA GLU A 62 -14.34 -19.44 6.66
C GLU A 62 -13.78 -20.43 7.69
N ASN A 63 -13.14 -21.51 7.24
CA ASN A 63 -12.49 -22.46 8.13
C ASN A 63 -11.14 -21.89 8.61
N TRP A 64 -11.17 -21.19 9.74
CA TRP A 64 -9.99 -20.57 10.34
C TRP A 64 -9.26 -21.55 11.26
N PRO A 65 -7.97 -21.82 11.03
CA PRO A 65 -7.20 -22.67 11.92
C PRO A 65 -6.85 -21.94 13.22
N GLU A 66 -6.49 -22.72 14.23
CA GLU A 66 -5.88 -22.20 15.45
C GLU A 66 -4.42 -21.76 15.21
N ASN A 67 -3.86 -20.98 16.15
CA ASN A 67 -2.43 -20.61 16.16
C ASN A 67 -1.92 -19.90 14.89
N VAL A 68 -2.76 -19.09 14.25
CA VAL A 68 -2.36 -18.21 13.14
C VAL A 68 -1.31 -17.19 13.60
N GLU A 69 -0.14 -17.18 12.97
CA GLU A 69 0.93 -16.19 13.12
C GLU A 69 0.70 -14.97 12.23
N SER A 70 0.28 -15.18 10.98
CA SER A 70 0.06 -14.11 10.00
C SER A 70 -1.12 -14.40 9.09
N THR A 71 -1.83 -13.36 8.67
CA THR A 71 -2.87 -13.45 7.64
C THR A 71 -2.42 -12.67 6.41
N TYR A 72 -2.65 -13.23 5.23
CA TYR A 72 -2.36 -12.60 3.95
C TYR A 72 -3.65 -12.40 3.17
N ASN A 73 -3.92 -11.16 2.75
CA ASN A 73 -5.06 -10.83 1.91
C ASN A 73 -4.58 -10.40 0.53
N ILE A 74 -5.08 -11.04 -0.51
CA ILE A 74 -4.66 -10.81 -1.89
C ILE A 74 -5.89 -10.46 -2.72
N LEU A 75 -5.82 -9.35 -3.46
CA LEU A 75 -6.84 -9.00 -4.45
C LEU A 75 -6.26 -9.10 -5.86
N LYS A 76 -7.02 -9.76 -6.73
CA LYS A 76 -6.75 -9.80 -8.16
C LYS A 76 -7.73 -8.90 -8.91
N ASN A 77 -7.27 -8.26 -9.98
CA ASN A 77 -8.17 -7.56 -10.91
C ASN A 77 -8.93 -8.55 -11.82
N ASN A 78 -9.81 -8.04 -12.68
CA ASN A 78 -10.60 -8.86 -13.61
C ASN A 78 -9.75 -9.64 -14.63
N SER A 79 -8.51 -9.22 -14.88
CA SER A 79 -7.55 -9.92 -15.73
C SER A 79 -6.75 -10.99 -14.98
N GLY A 80 -7.02 -11.19 -13.69
CA GLY A 80 -6.35 -12.18 -12.83
C GLY A 80 -5.00 -11.72 -12.25
N GLN A 81 -4.60 -10.47 -12.46
CA GLN A 81 -3.33 -9.92 -11.97
C GLN A 81 -3.47 -9.46 -10.52
N VAL A 82 -2.46 -9.68 -9.68
CA VAL A 82 -2.48 -9.24 -8.28
C VAL A 82 -2.23 -7.73 -8.22
N ILE A 83 -3.20 -6.98 -7.71
CA ILE A 83 -3.12 -5.52 -7.56
C ILE A 83 -2.90 -5.10 -6.10
N TYR A 84 -3.13 -6.03 -5.16
CA TYR A 84 -2.98 -5.79 -3.74
C TYR A 84 -2.55 -7.06 -3.01
N PHE A 85 -1.62 -6.88 -2.07
CA PHE A 85 -1.20 -7.90 -1.12
C PHE A 85 -1.03 -7.26 0.25
N ALA A 86 -1.68 -7.79 1.28
CA ALA A 86 -1.49 -7.34 2.65
C ALA A 86 -1.12 -8.47 3.58
N GLU A 87 -0.21 -8.19 4.51
CA GLU A 87 0.22 -9.06 5.59
C GLU A 87 -0.18 -8.42 6.93
N PHE A 88 -0.89 -9.20 7.75
CA PHE A 88 -1.32 -8.84 9.10
C PHE A 88 -0.64 -9.79 10.07
N LEU A 89 0.29 -9.30 10.88
CA LEU A 89 0.97 -10.11 11.88
C LEU A 89 0.12 -10.19 13.14
N LYS A 90 -0.20 -11.40 13.60
CA LYS A 90 -0.84 -11.62 14.90
C LYS A 90 0.23 -11.53 15.98
N ARG A 91 0.10 -10.59 16.91
CA ARG A 91 0.99 -10.50 18.08
C ARG A 91 0.27 -11.03 19.31
N GLU A 92 0.77 -12.12 19.89
CA GLU A 92 0.17 -12.82 21.04
C GLU A 92 0.05 -11.90 22.29
N HIS A 93 0.92 -10.90 22.42
CA HIS A 93 1.04 -10.10 23.65
C HIS A 93 1.19 -8.59 23.44
N SER A 94 1.01 -8.07 22.23
CA SER A 94 1.05 -6.63 22.00
C SER A 94 -0.24 -6.15 21.35
N GLU A 95 -0.86 -5.14 21.96
CA GLU A 95 -1.97 -4.36 21.38
C GLU A 95 -1.56 -3.60 20.10
N GLY A 96 -0.31 -3.74 19.67
CA GLY A 96 0.23 -3.12 18.47
C GLY A 96 -0.23 -3.81 17.20
N VAL A 97 -1.01 -3.10 16.38
CA VAL A 97 -1.25 -3.46 14.99
C VAL A 97 0.08 -3.49 14.23
N PHE A 98 0.30 -4.48 13.38
CA PHE A 98 1.38 -4.47 12.39
C PHE A 98 0.85 -4.98 11.06
N GLU A 99 0.71 -4.06 10.11
CA GLU A 99 0.19 -4.31 8.77
C GLU A 99 1.25 -3.89 7.76
N ILE A 100 1.46 -4.72 6.74
CA ILE A 100 2.23 -4.35 5.56
C ILE A 100 1.32 -4.52 4.35
N LYS A 101 1.13 -3.47 3.56
CA LYS A 101 0.30 -3.48 2.35
C LYS A 101 1.15 -3.11 1.16
N HIS A 102 1.12 -3.95 0.12
CA HIS A 102 1.70 -3.70 -1.17
C HIS A 102 0.58 -3.43 -2.18
N PHE A 103 0.76 -2.39 -2.98
CA PHE A 103 -0.11 -2.02 -4.08
C PHE A 103 0.70 -2.11 -5.37
N PHE A 104 0.14 -2.76 -6.38
CA PHE A 104 0.84 -3.06 -7.62
C PHE A 104 0.18 -2.38 -8.82
N ASP A 105 0.98 -2.10 -9.85
CA ASP A 105 0.47 -1.66 -11.15
C ASP A 105 -0.06 -2.83 -11.98
N ASP A 106 -0.50 -2.51 -13.20
CA ASP A 106 -0.99 -3.48 -14.19
C ASP A 106 0.11 -4.40 -14.74
N LYS A 107 1.37 -4.20 -14.35
CA LYS A 107 2.52 -5.05 -14.67
C LYS A 107 3.02 -5.80 -13.44
N GLU A 108 2.24 -5.81 -12.37
CA GLU A 108 2.56 -6.46 -11.10
C GLU A 108 3.86 -5.92 -10.45
N GLN A 109 4.22 -4.66 -10.75
CA GLN A 109 5.30 -3.92 -10.10
C GLN A 109 4.77 -3.11 -8.92
N THR A 110 5.55 -3.05 -7.85
CA THR A 110 5.18 -2.31 -6.64
C THR A 110 5.13 -0.81 -6.90
N LEU A 111 3.98 -0.20 -6.64
CA LEU A 111 3.74 1.24 -6.66
C LEU A 111 3.87 1.85 -5.26
N VAL A 112 3.28 1.19 -4.28
CA VAL A 112 3.22 1.66 -2.90
C VAL A 112 3.46 0.52 -1.93
N ILE A 113 4.24 0.80 -0.90
CA ILE A 113 4.28 -0.03 0.31
C ILE A 113 3.82 0.82 1.48
N GLU A 114 2.73 0.41 2.12
CA GLU A 114 2.22 1.02 3.34
C GLU A 114 2.51 0.11 4.52
N ILE A 115 3.08 0.68 5.56
CA ILE A 115 3.38 -0.01 6.82
C ILE A 115 2.63 0.72 7.90
N ARG A 116 1.77 0.00 8.62
CA ARG A 116 1.04 0.52 9.76
C ARG A 116 1.50 -0.21 11.00
N LEU A 117 1.95 0.54 11.99
CA LEU A 117 2.38 -0.01 13.26
C LEU A 117 1.78 0.79 14.41
N SER A 118 1.44 0.12 15.51
CA SER A 118 1.02 0.78 16.74
C SER A 118 2.00 0.48 17.89
N PHE A 119 2.33 1.50 18.67
CA PHE A 119 3.28 1.44 19.80
C PHE A 119 2.93 2.47 20.88
N PHE A 120 3.50 2.32 22.06
CA PHE A 120 3.43 3.33 23.13
C PHE A 120 4.72 4.14 23.15
N SER A 121 4.62 5.45 23.36
CA SER A 121 5.78 6.33 23.51
C SER A 121 5.44 7.49 24.41
N ASP A 122 6.16 7.60 25.52
CA ASP A 122 5.98 8.67 26.50
C ASP A 122 6.26 10.06 25.92
N ASP A 123 7.12 10.14 24.89
CA ASP A 123 7.50 11.38 24.20
C ASP A 123 6.37 11.90 23.30
N CYS A 124 5.52 11.01 22.79
CA CYS A 124 4.57 11.31 21.72
C CYS A 124 3.15 11.57 22.21
N GLY A 125 2.85 11.26 23.47
CA GLY A 125 1.53 11.42 24.06
C GLY A 125 1.17 10.30 25.03
N LYS A 126 0.01 10.44 25.68
CA LYS A 126 -0.54 9.37 26.54
C LYS A 126 -1.37 8.43 25.68
N GLY A 127 -1.00 7.15 25.64
CA GLY A 127 -1.75 6.10 24.94
C GLY A 127 -1.03 5.55 23.70
N PRO A 128 -1.66 4.61 22.98
CA PRO A 128 -1.07 4.02 21.79
C PRO A 128 -1.06 5.01 20.63
N ILE A 129 0.05 5.02 19.90
CA ILE A 129 0.27 5.83 18.71
C ILE A 129 0.30 4.90 17.51
N THR A 130 -0.38 5.30 16.44
CA THR A 130 -0.31 4.64 15.15
C THR A 130 0.62 5.42 14.21
N GLU A 131 1.67 4.77 13.75
CA GLU A 131 2.52 5.24 12.67
C GLU A 131 2.13 4.57 11.36
N THR A 132 1.95 5.37 10.31
CA THR A 132 1.80 4.91 8.94
C THR A 132 2.94 5.46 8.10
N LEU A 133 3.74 4.56 7.54
CA LEU A 133 4.78 4.89 6.56
C LEU A 133 4.28 4.46 5.19
N THR A 134 4.28 5.37 4.22
CA THR A 134 3.87 5.11 2.84
C THR A 134 5.05 5.40 1.94
N ASP A 135 5.75 4.35 1.51
CA ASP A 135 6.80 4.45 0.50
C ASP A 135 6.18 4.44 -0.89
N LEU A 136 6.58 5.39 -1.72
CA LEU A 136 6.15 5.52 -3.10
C LEU A 136 7.29 5.07 -4.02
N TYR A 137 6.99 4.26 -5.02
CA TYR A 137 7.97 3.68 -5.93
C TYR A 137 7.68 4.08 -7.39
N LEU A 138 8.75 4.38 -8.12
CA LEU A 138 8.76 4.45 -9.57
C LEU A 138 9.11 3.06 -10.13
N ASN A 139 9.15 2.99 -11.46
CA ASN A 139 9.61 1.81 -12.20
C ASN A 139 10.94 1.27 -11.67
N ASN A 140 11.15 -0.04 -11.82
CA ASN A 140 12.33 -0.76 -11.34
C ASN A 140 12.54 -0.64 -9.82
N PHE A 141 11.45 -0.48 -9.08
CA PHE A 141 11.46 -0.41 -7.62
C PHE A 141 12.34 0.72 -7.04
N LYS A 142 12.50 1.81 -7.78
CA LYS A 142 13.20 3.01 -7.31
C LYS A 142 12.28 3.82 -6.40
N ARG A 143 12.62 3.95 -5.12
CA ARG A 143 11.85 4.77 -4.18
C ARG A 143 11.84 6.24 -4.61
N HIS A 144 10.65 6.78 -4.84
CA HIS A 144 10.39 8.20 -5.11
C HIS A 144 10.44 9.03 -3.83
N GLY A 145 9.78 8.55 -2.78
CA GLY A 145 9.67 9.24 -1.50
C GLY A 145 8.97 8.41 -0.44
N THR A 146 8.90 8.95 0.77
CA THR A 146 8.23 8.35 1.92
C THR A 146 7.33 9.40 2.56
N LEU A 147 6.07 9.06 2.77
CA LEU A 147 5.15 9.84 3.59
C LEU A 147 5.08 9.19 4.97
N ARG A 148 5.05 10.00 6.02
CA ARG A 148 4.93 9.55 7.41
C ARG A 148 3.74 10.25 8.05
N GLN A 149 2.86 9.46 8.67
CA GLN A 149 1.74 9.95 9.47
C GLN A 149 1.81 9.33 10.86
N LEU A 150 1.61 10.15 11.89
CA LEU A 150 1.45 9.69 13.27
C LEU A 150 0.07 10.12 13.76
N ARG A 151 -0.62 9.22 14.45
CA ARG A 151 -1.94 9.49 15.04
C ARG A 151 -2.06 8.92 16.44
N ASP A 152 -2.81 9.60 17.30
CA ASP A 152 -3.17 9.09 18.62
C ASP A 152 -4.26 7.99 18.55
N ASP A 153 -4.65 7.48 19.71
CA ASP A 153 -5.72 6.49 19.88
C ASP A 153 -7.10 6.99 19.45
N LYS A 154 -7.28 8.31 19.38
CA LYS A 154 -8.49 9.00 18.89
C LYS A 154 -8.38 9.40 17.42
N ASN A 155 -7.36 8.93 16.71
CA ASN A 155 -7.10 9.19 15.30
C ASN A 155 -6.73 10.66 14.98
N ASN A 156 -6.36 11.47 15.97
CA ASN A 156 -5.88 12.83 15.77
C ASN A 156 -4.42 12.82 15.30
N PRO A 157 -4.02 13.70 14.35
CA PRO A 157 -2.62 13.80 13.94
C PRO A 157 -1.69 14.23 15.08
N ILE A 158 -0.53 13.58 15.17
CA ILE A 158 0.56 13.95 16.08
C ILE A 158 1.68 14.58 15.27
N ASN A 159 2.27 15.66 15.79
CA ASN A 159 3.46 16.25 15.16
C ASN A 159 4.67 15.35 15.37
N GLY A 160 5.15 14.72 14.29
CA GLY A 160 6.23 13.75 14.33
C GLY A 160 7.61 14.29 14.67
N SER A 161 7.80 15.61 14.76
CA SER A 161 9.04 16.20 15.29
C SER A 161 9.24 15.94 16.79
N ILE A 162 8.18 15.56 17.51
CA ILE A 162 8.19 15.31 18.96
C ILE A 162 8.55 13.84 19.26
N CYS A 163 8.41 12.95 18.28
CA CYS A 163 8.57 11.51 18.47
C CYS A 163 9.98 11.01 18.17
N SER A 164 10.76 10.77 19.23
CA SER A 164 12.16 10.33 19.21
C SER A 164 12.33 8.83 18.93
N ASN A 165 11.86 8.31 17.80
CA ASN A 165 12.40 7.13 17.10
C ASN A 165 11.44 6.68 15.99
N PRO A 166 11.82 6.75 14.70
CA PRO A 166 11.12 5.98 13.69
C PRO A 166 11.43 4.50 13.91
N THR A 167 10.41 3.67 13.82
CA THR A 167 10.58 2.26 14.12
C THR A 167 11.38 1.56 13.02
N LYS A 168 12.55 1.01 13.35
CA LYS A 168 13.41 0.26 12.42
C LYS A 168 13.07 -1.22 12.47
N TRP A 169 11.94 -1.60 11.87
CA TRP A 169 11.63 -3.01 11.66
C TRP A 169 12.18 -3.48 10.30
N PRO A 170 12.84 -4.65 10.23
CA PRO A 170 13.12 -5.27 8.96
C PRO A 170 11.78 -5.62 8.31
N ILE A 171 11.51 -5.04 7.15
CA ILE A 171 10.27 -5.23 6.40
C ILE A 171 10.62 -5.78 5.03
N ASP A 172 9.95 -6.86 4.68
CA ASP A 172 10.08 -7.51 3.39
C ASP A 172 9.45 -6.66 2.29
N LYS A 173 10.23 -5.71 1.78
CA LYS A 173 9.85 -4.87 0.64
C LYS A 173 10.31 -5.54 -0.65
N LYS A 174 9.37 -5.85 -1.55
CA LYS A 174 9.65 -6.48 -2.84
C LYS A 174 9.14 -5.63 -4.00
N GLY A 175 9.83 -5.70 -5.13
CA GLY A 175 9.56 -4.86 -6.29
C GLY A 175 8.49 -5.42 -7.21
N THR A 176 8.18 -6.71 -7.08
CA THR A 176 7.16 -7.38 -7.88
C THR A 176 6.31 -8.31 -7.03
N VAL A 177 5.11 -8.62 -7.53
CA VAL A 177 4.24 -9.66 -6.96
C VAL A 177 4.99 -10.99 -6.86
N GLN A 178 5.67 -11.43 -7.92
CA GLN A 178 6.34 -12.74 -7.95
C GLN A 178 7.40 -12.88 -6.84
N GLU A 179 8.22 -11.85 -6.64
CA GLU A 179 9.22 -11.83 -5.57
C GLU A 179 8.58 -11.93 -4.18
N LEU A 180 7.48 -11.20 -3.96
CA LEU A 180 6.76 -11.22 -2.69
C LEU A 180 6.10 -12.58 -2.43
N MET A 181 5.41 -13.14 -3.42
CA MET A 181 4.74 -14.43 -3.33
C MET A 181 5.74 -15.56 -3.10
N THR A 182 6.90 -15.52 -3.76
CA THR A 182 7.99 -16.49 -3.56
C THR A 182 8.53 -16.41 -2.15
N LEU A 183 8.80 -15.21 -1.64
CA LEU A 183 9.29 -15.00 -0.28
C LEU A 183 8.31 -15.53 0.77
N LYS A 184 7.02 -15.25 0.59
CA LYS A 184 5.95 -15.67 1.50
C LYS A 184 5.48 -17.11 1.25
N LYS A 185 6.03 -17.79 0.23
CA LYS A 185 5.67 -19.15 -0.19
C LYS A 185 4.18 -19.33 -0.51
N ILE A 186 3.55 -18.30 -1.08
CA ILE A 186 2.14 -18.34 -1.45
C ILE A 186 2.02 -18.73 -2.93
N LYS A 187 1.12 -19.67 -3.21
CA LYS A 187 0.77 -20.12 -4.57
C LYS A 187 -0.73 -19.86 -4.77
N THR A 188 -1.07 -18.99 -5.73
CA THR A 188 -2.47 -18.62 -6.04
C THR A 188 -2.97 -19.22 -7.32
#